data_AF-A0A7V9ZPJ7-F1
#
_entry.id   AF-A0A7V9ZPJ7-F1
#
_cell.length_a   1.000
_cell.length_b   1.000
_cell.length_c   1.000
_cell.angle_alpha   90.00
_cell.angle_beta   90.00
_cell.angle_gamma   90.00
#
_symmetry.space_group_name_H-M   'P 1'
#
loop_
_entity.id
_entity.type
_entity.pdbx_description
1 polymer ?
#
loop_
_entity_poly.entity_id
_entity_poly.type
_entity_poly.pdbx_seq_one_letter_code
_entity_poly.pdbx_strand_id
1 'polypeptide(L)'
;MAKRVATLMGVVFILAGIIGFISNDLLGFHLSFFHNAAVHIVSGVVSLYFGMAGTLKGARLFCLIFGAVYTLIGVAGFVLGSNQSPSANIPGPADARLWQVIPGQLELGTSDHILHIVLGLVFLIGALMTRDGTSRRTVD
;
A
#
# COMPACT_ATOMS: atom_id res chain seq x y z
N MET A 1 -12.26 -8.96 -10.73
CA MET A 1 -10.98 -8.23 -10.91
C MET A 1 -10.09 -8.31 -9.67
N ALA A 2 -10.68 -8.35 -8.47
CA ALA A 2 -10.01 -8.37 -7.18
C ALA A 2 -8.87 -9.40 -7.06
N LYS A 3 -9.09 -10.67 -7.43
CA LYS A 3 -8.01 -11.67 -7.38
C LYS A 3 -6.79 -11.27 -8.22
N ARG A 4 -6.98 -10.79 -9.45
CA ARG A 4 -5.87 -10.33 -10.31
C ARG A 4 -5.15 -9.12 -9.73
N VAL A 5 -5.91 -8.13 -9.25
CA VAL A 5 -5.34 -6.93 -8.62
C VAL A 5 -4.57 -7.29 -7.36
N ALA A 6 -5.13 -8.12 -6.49
CA ALA A 6 -4.46 -8.58 -5.26
C ALA A 6 -3.19 -9.39 -5.56
N THR A 7 -3.19 -10.27 -6.57
CA THR A 7 -1.96 -10.97 -6.99
C THR A 7 -0.92 -10.01 -7.52
N LEU A 8 -1.28 -9.13 -8.47
CA LEU A 8 -0.35 -8.19 -9.10
C LEU A 8 0.26 -7.25 -8.04
N MET A 9 -0.57 -6.66 -7.20
CA MET A 9 -0.11 -5.76 -6.14
C MET A 9 0.70 -6.49 -5.07
N GLY A 10 0.36 -7.74 -4.77
CA GLY A 10 1.15 -8.58 -3.87
C GLY A 10 2.57 -8.77 -4.38
N VAL A 11 2.73 -9.07 -5.67
CA VAL A 11 4.05 -9.15 -6.31
C VAL A 11 4.78 -7.81 -6.28
N VAL A 12 4.11 -6.71 -6.65
CA VAL A 12 4.70 -5.36 -6.65
C VAL A 12 5.21 -4.98 -5.26
N PHE A 13 4.42 -5.21 -4.21
CA PHE A 13 4.84 -4.92 -2.83
C PHE A 13 6.00 -5.78 -2.36
N ILE A 14 6.01 -7.08 -2.69
CA ILE A 14 7.15 -7.95 -2.34
C ILE A 14 8.43 -7.45 -3.03
N LEU A 15 8.36 -7.13 -4.33
CA LEU A 15 9.50 -6.60 -5.07
C LEU A 15 9.98 -5.26 -4.50
N ALA A 16 9.06 -4.34 -4.21
CA ALA A 16 9.38 -3.05 -3.60
C ALA A 16 10.04 -3.22 -2.23
N GLY A 17 9.53 -4.13 -1.39
CA GLY A 17 10.13 -4.42 -0.08
C GLY A 17 11.53 -5.03 -0.19
N ILE A 18 11.75 -5.98 -1.11
CA ILE A 18 13.08 -6.56 -1.36
C ILE A 18 14.07 -5.48 -1.81
N ILE A 19 13.66 -4.65 -2.77
CA ILE A 19 14.50 -3.58 -3.30
C ILE A 19 14.76 -2.51 -2.22
N GLY A 20 13.77 -2.21 -1.38
CA GLY A 20 13.88 -1.26 -0.28
C GLY A 20 14.95 -1.65 0.74
N PHE A 21 15.18 -2.96 0.98
CA PHE A 21 16.30 -3.41 1.82
C PHE A 21 17.68 -3.20 1.19
N ILE A 22 17.75 -3.02 -0.14
CA ILE A 22 19.00 -2.77 -0.88
C ILE A 22 19.22 -1.26 -1.03
N SER A 23 18.16 -0.48 -1.21
CA SER A 23 18.19 0.97 -1.40
C SER A 23 17.06 1.66 -0.62
N ASN A 24 17.43 2.26 0.52
CA ASN A 24 16.48 2.86 1.46
C ASN A 24 15.93 4.25 1.03
N ASP A 25 16.39 4.78 -0.11
CA ASP A 25 15.97 6.09 -0.69
C ASP A 25 15.63 5.97 -2.19
N LEU A 26 15.15 4.80 -2.62
CA LEU A 26 14.82 4.59 -4.02
C LEU A 26 13.66 5.52 -4.42
N LEU A 27 13.85 6.34 -5.46
CA LEU A 27 12.84 7.28 -5.98
C LEU A 27 12.33 8.33 -4.96
N GLY A 28 13.11 8.61 -3.91
CA GLY A 28 12.71 9.54 -2.85
C GLY A 28 11.66 8.97 -1.89
N PHE A 29 11.54 7.64 -1.81
CA PHE A 29 10.74 6.96 -0.80
C PHE A 29 11.52 6.79 0.49
N HIS A 30 10.87 7.04 1.63
CA HIS A 30 11.48 6.82 2.94
C HIS A 30 11.28 5.37 3.36
N LEU A 31 12.09 4.50 2.76
CA LEU A 31 12.02 3.05 2.91
C LEU A 31 12.74 2.62 4.19
N SER A 32 12.18 3.01 5.35
CA SER A 32 12.70 2.57 6.64
C SER A 32 12.55 1.06 6.79
N PHE A 33 13.30 0.45 7.71
CA PHE A 33 13.20 -0.99 7.96
C PHE A 33 11.75 -1.44 8.20
N PHE A 34 10.98 -0.69 9.00
CA PHE A 34 9.58 -1.02 9.27
C PHE A 34 8.67 -0.77 8.06
N HIS A 35 8.94 0.25 7.25
CA HIS A 35 8.22 0.47 5.99
C HIS A 35 8.44 -0.72 5.03
N ASN A 36 9.68 -1.15 4.85
CA ASN A 36 10.01 -2.29 3.98
C ASN A 36 9.44 -3.61 4.50
N ALA A 37 9.67 -3.93 5.77
CA ALA A 37 9.25 -5.21 6.34
C ALA A 37 7.73 -5.30 6.51
N ALA A 38 7.11 -4.32 7.17
CA ALA A 38 5.69 -4.40 7.53
C ALA A 38 4.78 -3.87 6.41
N VAL A 39 5.11 -2.73 5.81
CA VAL A 39 4.23 -2.11 4.81
C VAL A 39 4.37 -2.80 3.45
N HIS A 40 5.58 -3.17 3.02
CA HIS A 40 5.78 -3.81 1.72
C HIS A 40 5.76 -5.34 1.78
N ILE A 41 6.64 -5.99 2.56
CA ILE A 41 6.71 -7.46 2.53
C ILE A 41 5.44 -8.10 3.12
N VAL A 42 5.02 -7.72 4.33
CA VAL A 42 3.85 -8.34 4.97
C VAL A 42 2.57 -8.06 4.16
N SER A 43 2.32 -6.80 3.78
CA SER A 43 1.15 -6.49 2.93
C SER A 43 1.20 -7.21 1.58
N GLY A 44 2.39 -7.34 1.00
CA GLY A 44 2.59 -8.05 -0.26
C GLY A 44 2.24 -9.54 -0.16
N VAL A 45 2.71 -10.22 0.89
CA VAL A 45 2.38 -11.62 1.16
C VAL A 45 0.89 -11.81 1.40
N VAL A 46 0.26 -10.95 2.22
CA VAL A 46 -1.18 -11.01 2.50
C VAL A 46 -1.99 -10.77 1.22
N SER A 47 -1.62 -9.76 0.43
CA SER A 47 -2.26 -9.47 -0.85
C SER A 47 -2.14 -10.65 -1.82
N LEU A 48 -0.95 -11.26 -1.90
CA LEU A 48 -0.70 -12.41 -2.75
C LEU A 48 -1.52 -13.63 -2.32
N TYR A 49 -1.63 -13.88 -1.01
CA TYR A 49 -2.47 -14.93 -0.45
C TYR A 49 -3.94 -14.76 -0.89
N PHE A 50 -4.53 -13.58 -0.71
CA PHE A 50 -5.90 -13.32 -1.14
C PHE A 50 -6.07 -13.38 -2.67
N GLY A 51 -5.04 -12.97 -3.43
CA GLY A 51 -5.03 -13.04 -4.88
C GLY A 51 -4.99 -14.46 -5.44
N MET A 52 -4.22 -15.36 -4.81
CA MET A 52 -4.00 -16.72 -5.30
C MET A 52 -4.91 -17.74 -4.60
N ALA A 53 -4.78 -17.88 -3.28
CA ALA A 53 -5.44 -18.90 -2.48
C ALA A 53 -6.80 -18.45 -1.91
N GLY A 54 -7.05 -17.15 -1.80
CA GLY A 54 -8.29 -16.60 -1.26
C GLY A 54 -9.53 -16.85 -2.12
N THR A 55 -10.70 -16.77 -1.48
CA THR A 55 -11.99 -16.76 -2.18
C THR A 55 -12.20 -15.45 -2.93
N LEU A 56 -13.06 -15.41 -3.96
CA LEU A 56 -13.34 -14.18 -4.70
C LEU A 56 -13.92 -13.08 -3.79
N LYS A 57 -14.83 -13.47 -2.89
CA LYS A 57 -15.41 -12.56 -1.87
C LYS A 57 -14.35 -12.05 -0.91
N GLY A 58 -13.45 -12.92 -0.43
CA GLY A 58 -12.34 -12.54 0.44
C GLY A 58 -11.37 -11.58 -0.23
N ALA A 59 -10.96 -11.86 -1.47
CA ALA A 59 -10.12 -10.96 -2.24
C ALA A 59 -10.78 -9.59 -2.48
N ARG A 60 -12.08 -9.57 -2.79
CA ARG A 60 -12.84 -8.32 -2.96
C ARG A 60 -12.88 -7.50 -1.66
N LEU A 61 -13.17 -8.14 -0.53
CA LEU A 61 -13.20 -7.47 0.77
C LEU A 61 -11.81 -6.96 1.18
N PHE A 62 -10.76 -7.76 0.97
CA PHE A 62 -9.38 -7.35 1.17
C PHE A 62 -9.06 -6.09 0.37
N CYS A 63 -9.31 -6.10 -0.95
CA CYS A 63 -9.07 -4.94 -1.80
C CYS A 63 -9.87 -3.70 -1.36
N LEU A 64 -11.11 -3.86 -0.86
CA LEU A 64 -11.88 -2.74 -0.31
C LEU A 64 -11.23 -2.14 0.93
N ILE A 65 -10.95 -2.98 1.94
CA ILE A 65 -10.41 -2.52 3.23
C ILE A 65 -9.01 -1.95 3.02
N PHE A 66 -8.13 -2.71 2.37
CA PHE A 66 -6.75 -2.32 2.16
C PHE A 66 -6.66 -1.06 1.29
N GLY A 67 -7.46 -0.98 0.23
CA GLY A 67 -7.52 0.19 -0.63
C GLY A 67 -8.00 1.45 0.10
N ALA A 68 -9.01 1.32 0.97
CA ALA A 68 -9.49 2.41 1.80
C ALA A 68 -8.41 2.88 2.80
N VAL A 69 -7.78 1.94 3.51
CA VAL A 69 -6.72 2.25 4.48
C VAL A 69 -5.53 2.94 3.82
N TYR A 70 -5.05 2.42 2.68
CA TYR A 70 -3.93 3.04 1.94
C TYR A 70 -4.26 4.45 1.45
N THR A 71 -5.46 4.64 0.90
CA THR A 71 -5.91 5.97 0.46
C THR A 71 -5.98 6.93 1.65
N LEU A 72 -6.55 6.50 2.78
CA LEU A 72 -6.66 7.32 3.98
C LEU A 72 -5.30 7.69 4.58
N ILE A 73 -4.35 6.75 4.63
CA ILE A 73 -2.99 7.02 5.12
C ILE A 73 -2.29 8.04 4.22
N GLY A 74 -2.38 7.90 2.90
CA GLY A 74 -1.77 8.86 1.98
C GLY A 74 -2.39 10.25 2.08
N VAL A 75 -3.72 10.35 2.21
CA VAL A 75 -4.40 11.64 2.46
C VAL A 75 -4.00 12.23 3.81
N ALA A 76 -3.99 11.41 4.87
CA ALA A 76 -3.58 11.84 6.20
C ALA A 76 -2.13 12.36 6.21
N GLY A 77 -1.24 11.75 5.44
CA GLY A 77 0.13 12.21 5.29
C GLY A 77 0.25 13.61 4.69
N PHE A 78 -0.59 13.98 3.74
CA PHE A 78 -0.65 15.35 3.23
C PHE A 78 -1.21 16.38 4.23
N VAL A 79 -2.10 15.94 5.12
CA VAL A 79 -2.75 16.79 6.13
C VAL A 79 -1.88 16.96 7.38
N LEU A 80 -1.25 15.87 7.84
CA LEU A 80 -0.50 15.78 9.08
C LEU A 80 1.02 15.92 8.90
N GLY A 81 1.52 15.78 7.67
CA GLY A 81 2.93 15.90 7.35
C GLY A 81 3.44 17.34 7.45
N SER A 82 4.66 17.50 7.95
CA SER A 82 5.34 18.78 8.14
C SER A 82 6.68 18.82 7.43
N ASN A 83 7.23 20.02 7.21
CA ASN A 83 8.56 20.18 6.63
C ASN A 83 9.63 19.84 7.67
N GLN A 84 10.26 18.67 7.53
CA GLN A 84 11.26 18.17 8.46
C GLN A 84 12.18 17.12 7.80
N SER A 85 13.35 16.92 8.39
CA SER A 85 14.30 15.89 7.96
C SER A 85 13.91 14.51 8.49
N PRO A 86 14.19 13.43 7.72
CA PRO A 86 14.00 12.06 8.17
C PRO A 86 14.86 11.76 9.39
N SER A 87 14.30 11.02 10.35
CA SER A 87 14.99 10.62 11.58
C SER A 87 15.17 9.11 11.71
N ALA A 88 14.55 8.32 10.82
CA ALA A 88 14.55 6.85 10.86
C ALA A 88 15.84 6.18 10.35
N ASN A 89 17.02 6.76 10.63
CA ASN A 89 18.32 6.32 10.11
C ASN A 89 18.41 6.28 8.57
N ILE A 90 17.57 7.05 7.88
CA ILE A 90 17.66 7.28 6.44
C ILE A 90 18.28 8.67 6.25
N PRO A 91 19.52 8.78 5.76
CA PRO A 91 20.10 10.07 5.42
C PRO A 91 19.31 10.68 4.25
N GLY A 92 18.86 11.92 4.39
CA GLY A 92 18.11 12.58 3.32
C GLY A 92 17.85 14.06 3.60
N PRO A 93 17.54 14.85 2.55
CA PRO A 93 17.10 16.24 2.71
C PRO A 93 15.74 16.29 3.44
N ALA A 94 15.37 17.49 3.90
CA ALA A 94 14.03 17.70 4.46
C ALA A 94 12.94 17.43 3.41
N ASP A 95 11.90 16.69 3.79
CA ASP A 95 10.71 16.47 2.97
C ASP A 95 9.61 17.42 3.42
N ALA A 96 8.94 18.07 2.46
CA ALA A 96 7.94 19.10 2.71
C ALA A 96 6.69 18.59 3.46
N ARG A 97 6.41 17.29 3.40
CA ARG A 97 5.26 16.63 4.02
C ARG A 97 5.68 15.32 4.69
N LEU A 98 6.82 15.31 5.38
CA LEU A 98 7.21 14.13 6.15
C LEU A 98 6.21 13.91 7.30
N TRP A 99 5.55 12.76 7.31
CA TRP A 99 4.72 12.31 8.42
C TRP A 99 5.42 11.18 9.17
N GLN A 100 5.80 11.44 10.42
CA GLN A 100 6.35 10.43 11.32
C GLN A 100 5.21 9.68 12.00
N VAL A 101 4.75 8.60 11.39
CA VAL A 101 3.71 7.73 11.98
C VAL A 101 4.24 7.11 13.27
N ILE A 102 5.50 6.66 13.26
CA ILE A 102 6.27 6.28 14.45
C ILE A 102 7.63 6.96 14.34
N PRO A 103 7.93 7.98 15.16
CA PRO A 103 9.19 8.72 15.09
C PRO A 103 10.42 7.80 15.11
N GLY A 104 11.34 8.01 14.17
CA GLY A 104 12.56 7.21 14.03
C GLY A 104 12.37 5.77 13.55
N GLN A 105 11.15 5.34 13.22
CA GLN A 105 10.87 3.96 12.80
C GLN A 105 10.01 3.88 11.54
N LEU A 106 8.90 4.62 11.46
CA LEU A 106 7.98 4.63 10.34
C LEU A 106 7.69 6.08 9.93
N GLU A 107 8.33 6.50 8.86
CA GLU A 107 8.23 7.84 8.31
C GLU A 107 7.74 7.72 6.86
N LEU A 108 6.83 8.61 6.49
CA LEU A 108 6.19 8.65 5.18
C LEU A 108 6.46 10.03 4.57
N GLY A 109 7.23 10.07 3.48
CA GLY A 109 7.49 11.29 2.72
C GLY A 109 6.39 11.62 1.73
N THR A 110 6.56 12.73 1.01
CA THR A 110 5.62 13.20 -0.01
C THR A 110 5.39 12.13 -1.09
N SER A 111 6.46 11.50 -1.55
CA SER A 111 6.39 10.41 -2.54
C SER A 111 5.57 9.23 -2.02
N ASP A 112 5.77 8.86 -0.75
CA ASP A 112 5.02 7.79 -0.10
C ASP A 112 3.52 8.10 -0.12
N HIS A 113 3.11 9.31 0.26
CA HIS A 113 1.70 9.71 0.27
C HIS A 113 1.03 9.56 -1.09
N ILE A 114 1.73 9.99 -2.15
CA ILE A 114 1.24 9.87 -3.53
C ILE A 114 1.04 8.40 -3.89
N LEU A 115 2.03 7.56 -3.63
CA LEU A 115 1.91 6.13 -3.91
C LEU A 115 0.81 5.46 -3.10
N HIS A 116 0.66 5.80 -1.82
CA HIS A 116 -0.40 5.23 -0.99
C HIS A 116 -1.80 5.55 -1.55
N ILE A 117 -2.00 6.78 -2.03
CA ILE A 117 -3.26 7.16 -2.71
C ILE A 117 -3.44 6.37 -4.01
N VAL A 118 -2.43 6.34 -4.89
CA VAL A 118 -2.52 5.66 -6.18
C VAL A 118 -2.79 4.17 -6.01
N LEU A 119 -2.03 3.49 -5.15
CA LEU A 119 -2.20 2.07 -4.87
C LEU A 119 -3.55 1.80 -4.19
N GLY A 120 -3.95 2.66 -3.24
CA GLY A 120 -5.25 2.59 -2.59
C GLY A 120 -6.40 2.62 -3.60
N LEU A 121 -6.35 3.55 -4.55
CA LEU A 121 -7.33 3.66 -5.64
C LEU A 121 -7.33 2.42 -6.55
N VAL A 122 -6.15 1.87 -6.90
CA VAL A 122 -6.06 0.63 -7.69
C VAL A 122 -6.77 -0.54 -7.00
N PHE A 123 -6.56 -0.71 -5.69
CA PHE A 123 -7.27 -1.73 -4.90
C PHE A 123 -8.78 -1.49 -4.87
N LEU A 124 -9.22 -0.25 -4.59
CA LEU A 124 -10.64 0.11 -4.54
C LEU A 124 -11.33 -0.15 -5.89
N ILE A 125 -10.75 0.32 -6.98
CA ILE A 125 -11.26 0.10 -8.34
C ILE A 125 -11.32 -1.41 -8.63
N GLY A 126 -10.26 -2.16 -8.29
CA GLY A 126 -10.23 -3.61 -8.46
C GLY A 126 -11.34 -4.33 -7.71
N ALA A 127 -11.71 -3.85 -6.53
CA ALA A 127 -12.80 -4.41 -5.74
C ALA A 127 -14.18 -4.03 -6.29
N LEU A 128 -14.38 -2.77 -6.66
CA LEU A 128 -15.64 -2.25 -7.23
C LEU A 128 -15.94 -2.88 -8.60
N MET A 129 -14.92 -3.14 -9.41
CA MET A 129 -15.05 -3.82 -10.71
C MET A 129 -15.19 -5.34 -10.60
N THR A 130 -15.26 -5.90 -9.39
CA THR A 130 -15.48 -7.34 -9.20
C THR A 130 -16.95 -7.65 -9.14
N ARG A 131 -17.46 -8.30 -10.19
CA ARG A 131 -18.82 -8.82 -10.25
C ARG A 131 -18.88 -10.17 -9.53
N ASP A 132 -19.77 -10.28 -8.55
CA ASP A 132 -20.12 -11.55 -7.94
C ASP A 132 -21.17 -12.23 -8.84
N GLY A 133 -20.97 -13.50 -9.20
CA GLY A 133 -21.83 -14.26 -10.10
C GLY A 133 -23.27 -14.51 -9.62
N THR A 134 -23.66 -13.94 -8.47
CA THR A 134 -25.01 -14.00 -7.91
C THR A 134 -26.05 -13.17 -8.66
N SER A 135 -25.65 -12.29 -9.59
CA SER A 135 -26.58 -11.50 -10.41
C SER A 135 -27.33 -12.31 -11.49
N ARG A 136 -27.12 -13.63 -11.59
CA ARG A 136 -27.65 -14.46 -12.69
C ARG A 136 -28.70 -15.50 -12.26
N ARG A 137 -29.31 -15.39 -11.06
CA ARG A 137 -30.32 -16.34 -10.54
C ARG A 137 -31.66 -15.69 -10.15
N THR A 138 -32.20 -14.79 -10.97
CA THR A 138 -33.56 -14.24 -10.74
C THR A 138 -34.47 -14.27 -11.95
N VAL A 139 -34.14 -15.03 -13.00
CA VAL A 139 -35.09 -15.36 -14.07
C VAL A 139 -34.72 -16.76 -14.54
N ASP A 140 -35.59 -17.73 -14.27
CA ASP A 140 -35.82 -19.02 -14.95
C ASP A 140 -36.43 -20.03 -13.96
#